data_AF-A0A7C4N8K6-F1
#
_entry.id   AF-A0A7C4N8K6-F1
#
_cell.length_a   1.000
_cell.length_b   1.000
_cell.length_c   1.000
_cell.angle_alpha   90.00
_cell.angle_beta   90.00
_cell.angle_gamma   90.00
#
_symmetry.space_group_name_H-M   'P 1'
#
loop_
_entity.id
_entity.type
_entity.pdbx_description
1 polymer ?
#
loop_
_entity_poly.entity_id
_entity_poly.type
_entity_poly.pdbx_seq_one_letter_code
_entity_poly.pdbx_strand_id
1 'polypeptide(L)'
;MAIRPYRKNCSDPTFKASGRIAMRLYIIIFLPKLQKIFPNLVNFFHFMRCIYKSSINKIYNIWRNSMARKLRVQLPELTYHITSRCIEWRGMLQEDYVKAVFVEILRKAKEKYHFKLIGYCIMDNHIHLVIHTVEDGAPISRIVQYIKARFAEMYNKITGRTGPFWNERYKDSIVQFARNGFHYLLWLLWYLAYNPVRKRMCGSPLQHRYSSIVAYLEEDADVGVPIDHHEYFIKLGKTFAERAKKFMQYEEAYRKRYSLVVEWV
;
A
#
# COMPACT_ATOMS: atom_id res chain seq x y z
N MET A 1 33.88 8.32 15.96
CA MET A 1 33.15 9.49 16.50
C MET A 1 31.65 9.19 16.43
N ALA A 2 31.06 8.72 17.53
CA ALA A 2 29.62 8.46 17.63
C ALA A 2 28.98 9.57 18.47
N ILE A 3 28.08 10.33 17.87
CA ILE A 3 27.34 11.43 18.50
C ILE A 3 26.31 10.83 19.47
N ARG A 4 26.46 11.09 20.77
CA ARG A 4 25.48 10.73 21.81
C ARG A 4 24.22 11.58 21.67
N PRO A 5 23.00 11.01 21.78
CA PRO A 5 21.78 11.80 21.77
C PRO A 5 21.61 12.57 23.09
N TYR A 6 21.30 13.87 22.93
CA TYR A 6 21.04 14.86 23.96
C TYR A 6 19.84 14.45 24.85
N ARG A 7 20.08 14.14 26.13
CA ARG A 7 19.01 13.98 27.14
C ARG A 7 18.51 15.38 27.55
N LYS A 8 17.30 15.76 27.14
CA LYS A 8 16.62 16.94 27.70
C LYS A 8 16.18 16.63 29.14
N ASN A 9 16.55 17.52 30.08
CA ASN A 9 16.21 17.48 31.50
C ASN A 9 14.69 17.64 31.74
N CYS A 10 14.16 16.89 32.71
CA CYS A 10 12.74 16.87 33.12
C CYS A 10 12.26 18.15 33.86
N SER A 11 12.93 19.28 33.71
CA SER A 11 12.66 20.53 34.43
C SER A 11 11.93 21.60 33.61
N ASP A 12 11.50 21.29 32.39
CA ASP A 12 10.79 22.22 31.49
C ASP A 12 9.39 22.61 32.06
N PRO A 13 9.09 23.91 32.27
CA PRO A 13 7.81 24.35 32.84
C PRO A 13 6.58 24.05 31.96
N THR A 14 6.75 23.86 30.64
CA THR A 14 5.65 23.44 29.74
C THR A 14 5.20 21.99 29.99
N PHE A 15 6.09 21.15 30.53
CA PHE A 15 5.84 19.78 30.96
C PHE A 15 4.90 19.70 32.18
N LYS A 16 4.92 20.71 33.05
CA LYS A 16 4.09 20.77 34.27
C LYS A 16 2.66 21.25 34.00
N ALA A 17 2.44 22.05 32.95
CA ALA A 17 1.12 22.65 32.68
C ALA A 17 0.14 21.66 32.03
N SER A 18 0.58 20.90 31.02
CA SER A 18 -0.23 19.91 30.29
C SER A 18 -0.58 18.69 31.15
N GLY A 19 0.34 18.26 32.02
CA GLY A 19 0.10 17.18 32.97
C GLY A 19 -0.95 17.50 34.04
N ARG A 20 -1.06 18.78 34.46
CA ARG A 20 -2.05 19.21 35.47
C ARG A 20 -3.49 19.24 34.93
N ILE A 21 -3.68 19.53 33.65
CA ILE A 21 -5.00 19.57 33.00
C ILE A 21 -5.53 18.14 32.79
N ALA A 22 -4.70 17.24 32.27
CA ALA A 22 -5.04 15.82 32.11
C ALA A 22 -5.33 15.14 33.48
N MET A 23 -4.55 15.50 34.50
CA MET A 23 -4.76 15.00 35.86
C MET A 23 -6.06 15.55 36.49
N ARG A 24 -6.41 16.83 36.27
CA ARG A 24 -7.70 17.40 36.69
C ARG A 24 -8.89 16.72 36.02
N LEU A 25 -8.85 16.48 34.71
CA LEU A 25 -9.91 15.78 33.98
C LEU A 25 -10.09 14.32 34.43
N TYR A 26 -8.98 13.60 34.66
CA TYR A 26 -9.03 12.21 35.14
C TYR A 26 -9.57 12.11 36.58
N ILE A 27 -9.17 13.03 37.46
CA ILE A 27 -9.66 13.09 38.84
C ILE A 27 -11.16 13.44 38.88
N ILE A 28 -11.63 14.38 38.05
CA ILE A 28 -13.05 14.79 38.04
C ILE A 28 -13.96 13.67 37.50
N ILE A 29 -13.52 12.93 36.47
CA ILE A 29 -14.37 11.95 35.77
C ILE A 29 -14.33 10.56 36.45
N PHE A 30 -13.17 10.12 36.95
CA PHE A 30 -12.96 8.73 37.38
C PHE A 30 -12.81 8.54 38.90
N LEU A 31 -12.39 9.54 39.66
CA LEU A 31 -12.18 9.42 41.11
C LEU A 31 -13.46 9.07 41.90
N PRO A 32 -14.66 9.61 41.56
CA PRO A 32 -15.90 9.26 42.28
C PRO A 32 -16.32 7.80 42.10
N LYS A 33 -15.96 7.17 40.98
CA LYS A 33 -16.24 5.75 40.71
C LYS A 33 -15.26 4.81 41.41
N LEU A 34 -14.01 5.24 41.61
CA LEU A 34 -12.95 4.41 42.19
C LEU A 34 -12.96 4.39 43.72
N GLN A 35 -13.43 5.45 44.39
CA GLN A 35 -13.59 5.48 45.86
C GLN A 35 -14.63 4.48 46.38
N LYS A 36 -15.58 4.05 45.54
CA LYS A 36 -16.55 3.00 45.90
C LYS A 36 -15.95 1.59 45.88
N ILE A 37 -14.78 1.39 45.26
CA ILE A 37 -14.20 0.06 44.99
C ILE A 37 -13.03 -0.24 45.96
N PHE A 38 -12.34 0.79 46.47
CA PHE A 38 -11.18 0.59 47.34
C PHE A 38 -11.25 1.51 48.58
N PRO A 39 -11.61 0.99 49.77
CA PRO A 39 -11.81 1.80 50.96
C PRO A 39 -10.52 2.29 51.65
N ASN A 40 -9.33 1.80 51.25
CA ASN A 40 -8.06 2.20 51.87
C ASN A 40 -7.13 2.94 50.89
N LEU A 41 -6.88 4.21 51.20
CA LEU A 41 -6.18 5.20 50.36
C LEU A 41 -4.69 4.87 50.10
N VAL A 42 -4.04 4.09 50.96
CA VAL A 42 -2.59 3.80 50.88
C VAL A 42 -2.25 2.87 49.70
N ASN A 43 -3.11 1.88 49.42
CA ASN A 43 -2.94 0.97 48.28
C ASN A 43 -3.27 1.63 46.93
N PHE A 44 -4.13 2.66 46.94
CA PHE A 44 -4.50 3.42 45.75
C PHE A 44 -3.32 4.21 45.17
N PHE A 45 -2.53 4.89 46.02
CA PHE A 45 -1.38 5.68 45.55
C PHE A 45 -0.23 4.81 45.04
N HIS A 46 0.01 3.62 45.62
CA HIS A 46 1.04 2.70 45.15
C HIS A 46 0.65 2.05 43.80
N PHE A 47 -0.62 1.64 43.68
CA PHE A 47 -1.18 1.09 42.44
C PHE A 47 -1.19 2.12 41.30
N MET A 48 -1.64 3.35 41.60
CA MET A 48 -1.64 4.44 40.62
C MET A 48 -0.23 4.78 40.15
N ARG A 49 0.79 4.77 41.03
CA ARG A 49 2.19 5.10 40.68
C ARG A 49 2.85 4.06 39.76
N CYS A 50 2.46 2.78 39.86
CA CYS A 50 2.87 1.72 38.93
C CYS A 50 2.17 1.83 37.56
N ILE A 51 0.89 2.21 37.51
CA ILE A 51 0.16 2.41 36.27
C ILE A 51 0.58 3.71 35.55
N TYR A 52 0.91 4.77 36.30
CA TYR A 52 1.24 6.10 35.76
C TYR A 52 2.55 6.12 34.95
N LYS A 53 3.58 5.37 35.35
CA LYS A 53 4.89 5.38 34.65
C LYS A 53 4.92 4.54 33.37
N SER A 54 4.17 3.44 33.34
CA SER A 54 4.09 2.56 32.15
C SER A 54 3.13 3.14 31.10
N SER A 55 1.98 3.67 31.53
CA SER A 55 0.93 4.12 30.61
C SER A 55 1.22 5.46 29.95
N ILE A 56 1.87 6.40 30.64
CA ILE A 56 2.21 7.72 30.05
C ILE A 56 3.30 7.60 29.01
N ASN A 57 4.32 6.76 29.21
CA ASN A 57 5.34 6.52 28.18
C ASN A 57 4.76 5.76 26.98
N LYS A 58 3.81 4.86 27.20
CA LYS A 58 3.11 4.15 26.11
C LYS A 58 2.21 5.10 25.33
N ILE A 59 1.42 5.93 26.00
CA ILE A 59 0.57 6.95 25.37
C ILE A 59 1.42 8.03 24.70
N TYR A 60 2.51 8.49 25.30
CA TYR A 60 3.44 9.45 24.71
C TYR A 60 4.18 8.87 23.51
N ASN A 61 4.60 7.61 23.53
CA ASN A 61 5.19 6.95 22.36
C ASN A 61 4.16 6.65 21.27
N ILE A 62 2.90 6.38 21.63
CA ILE A 62 1.78 6.30 20.69
C ILE A 62 1.55 7.68 20.06
N TRP A 63 1.48 8.75 20.86
CA TRP A 63 1.27 10.13 20.40
C TRP A 63 2.44 10.67 19.56
N ARG A 64 3.68 10.36 19.96
CA ARG A 64 4.91 10.75 19.24
C ARG A 64 5.09 9.97 17.94
N ASN A 65 4.59 8.73 17.86
CA ASN A 65 4.54 7.95 16.62
C ASN A 65 3.20 8.12 15.85
N SER A 66 2.25 8.93 16.34
CA SER A 66 0.94 9.15 15.70
C SER A 66 0.79 10.59 15.25
N MET A 67 0.73 10.79 13.93
CA MET A 67 0.10 11.89 13.17
C MET A 67 0.93 12.18 11.91
N ALA A 68 2.26 12.08 12.00
CA ALA A 68 3.12 12.15 10.84
C ALA A 68 3.10 10.81 10.09
N ARG A 69 2.56 10.81 8.87
CA ARG A 69 2.64 9.64 7.99
C ARG A 69 4.11 9.31 7.72
N LYS A 70 4.47 8.03 7.80
CA LYS A 70 5.82 7.53 7.45
C LYS A 70 6.23 8.09 6.08
N LEU A 71 7.46 8.60 6.00
CA LEU A 71 8.04 9.05 4.73
C LEU A 71 8.12 7.87 3.76
N ARG A 72 7.77 8.12 2.49
CA ARG A 72 7.89 7.11 1.44
C ARG A 72 9.35 6.95 1.05
N VAL A 73 9.77 5.71 0.89
CA VAL A 73 11.06 5.36 0.31
C VAL A 73 10.97 5.57 -1.19
N GLN A 74 11.89 6.34 -1.76
CA GLN A 74 11.88 6.76 -3.17
C GLN A 74 13.23 6.52 -3.84
N LEU A 75 13.83 5.35 -3.56
CA LEU A 75 15.13 5.00 -4.12
C LEU A 75 14.96 4.44 -5.54
N PRO A 76 15.95 4.63 -6.43
CA PRO A 76 16.02 3.90 -7.68
C PRO A 76 16.22 2.39 -7.45
N GLU A 77 16.08 1.60 -8.52
CA GLU A 77 16.26 0.14 -8.53
C GLU A 77 15.36 -0.62 -7.55
N LEU A 78 14.21 -0.04 -7.20
CA LEU A 78 13.22 -0.65 -6.31
C LEU A 78 11.92 -0.95 -7.05
N THR A 79 11.29 -2.07 -6.70
CA THR A 79 10.03 -2.51 -7.27
C THR A 79 8.90 -2.25 -6.28
N TYR A 80 7.95 -1.41 -6.69
CA TYR A 80 6.84 -0.92 -5.90
C TYR A 80 5.53 -1.56 -6.34
N HIS A 81 4.81 -2.19 -5.41
CA HIS A 81 3.40 -2.49 -5.58
C HIS A 81 2.57 -1.29 -5.14
N ILE A 82 1.89 -0.66 -6.08
CA ILE A 82 1.10 0.53 -5.86
C ILE A 82 -0.39 0.18 -5.93
N THR A 83 -1.17 0.73 -5.01
CA THR A 83 -2.64 0.69 -5.08
C THR A 83 -3.22 2.10 -4.95
N SER A 84 -4.22 2.43 -5.76
CA SER A 84 -5.00 3.68 -5.63
C SER A 84 -6.47 3.42 -5.87
N ARG A 85 -7.32 4.01 -5.04
CA ARG A 85 -8.78 3.81 -5.04
C ARG A 85 -9.50 5.04 -5.53
N CYS A 86 -10.58 4.83 -6.26
CA CYS A 86 -11.56 5.85 -6.60
C CYS A 86 -12.22 6.38 -5.33
N ILE A 87 -12.64 7.65 -5.36
CA ILE A 87 -13.34 8.31 -4.27
C ILE A 87 -14.54 7.47 -3.81
N GLU A 88 -14.70 7.34 -2.49
CA GLU A 88 -15.80 6.60 -1.86
C GLU A 88 -15.94 5.15 -2.37
N TRP A 89 -14.86 4.57 -2.92
CA TRP A 89 -14.86 3.21 -3.46
C TRP A 89 -15.84 3.00 -4.62
N ARG A 90 -16.25 4.08 -5.29
CA ARG A 90 -17.17 4.04 -6.42
C ARG A 90 -16.55 3.33 -7.62
N GLY A 91 -17.38 2.60 -8.37
CA GLY A 91 -17.04 1.87 -9.60
C GLY A 91 -16.71 2.75 -10.80
N MET A 92 -15.90 3.80 -10.62
CA MET A 92 -15.67 4.83 -11.65
C MET A 92 -14.76 4.39 -12.80
N LEU A 93 -14.15 3.22 -12.69
CA LEU A 93 -13.33 2.57 -13.71
C LEU A 93 -14.08 1.39 -14.37
N GLN A 94 -15.38 1.22 -14.11
CA GLN A 94 -16.14 0.06 -14.60
C GLN A 94 -16.18 -0.04 -16.12
N GLU A 95 -16.30 1.08 -16.82
CA GLU A 95 -16.39 1.11 -18.27
C GLU A 95 -15.06 0.83 -18.98
N ASP A 96 -15.09 0.01 -20.02
CA ASP A 96 -13.90 -0.42 -20.77
C ASP A 96 -13.15 0.74 -21.43
N TYR A 97 -13.87 1.72 -21.98
CA TYR A 97 -13.24 2.91 -22.56
C TYR A 97 -12.47 3.73 -21.51
N VAL A 98 -12.95 3.74 -20.25
CA VAL A 98 -12.28 4.42 -19.14
C VAL A 98 -10.99 3.68 -18.78
N LYS A 99 -11.02 2.35 -18.71
CA LYS A 99 -9.83 1.53 -18.48
C LYS A 99 -8.82 1.68 -19.62
N ALA A 100 -9.27 1.76 -20.87
CA ALA A 100 -8.42 1.97 -22.04
C ALA A 100 -7.69 3.33 -21.98
N VAL A 101 -8.40 4.40 -21.59
CA VAL A 101 -7.79 5.72 -21.33
C VAL A 101 -6.71 5.63 -20.24
N PHE A 102 -6.94 4.83 -19.19
CA PHE A 102 -5.95 4.62 -18.14
C PHE A 102 -4.68 3.95 -18.68
N VAL A 103 -4.82 2.90 -19.51
CA VAL A 103 -3.70 2.20 -20.16
C VAL A 103 -2.88 3.15 -21.03
N GLU A 104 -3.54 4.01 -21.82
CA GLU A 104 -2.87 5.01 -22.65
C GLU A 104 -2.09 6.05 -21.80
N ILE A 105 -2.62 6.44 -20.64
CA ILE A 105 -1.90 7.30 -19.70
C ILE A 105 -0.69 6.58 -19.09
N LEU A 106 -0.78 5.28 -18.81
CA LEU A 106 0.37 4.49 -18.36
C LEU A 106 1.47 4.46 -19.42
N ARG A 107 1.11 4.26 -20.70
CA ARG A 107 2.06 4.29 -21.82
C ARG A 107 2.79 5.64 -21.90
N LYS A 108 2.05 6.75 -21.87
CA LYS A 108 2.63 8.11 -21.86
C LYS A 108 3.50 8.37 -20.63
N ALA A 109 3.10 7.84 -19.47
CA ALA A 109 3.90 7.98 -18.25
C ALA A 109 5.23 7.25 -18.38
N LYS A 110 5.23 6.04 -18.95
CA LYS A 110 6.44 5.23 -19.18
C LYS A 110 7.42 5.96 -20.09
N GLU A 111 6.94 6.53 -21.19
CA GLU A 111 7.74 7.36 -22.12
C GLU A 111 8.31 8.61 -21.44
N LYS A 112 7.50 9.28 -20.61
CA LYS A 112 7.88 10.56 -19.99
C LYS A 112 8.88 10.43 -18.84
N TYR A 113 8.74 9.38 -18.02
CA TYR A 113 9.44 9.29 -16.73
C TYR A 113 10.46 8.17 -16.63
N HIS A 114 10.62 7.39 -17.70
CA HIS A 114 11.60 6.31 -17.81
C HIS A 114 11.56 5.35 -16.61
N PHE A 115 10.63 4.38 -16.65
CA PHE A 115 10.54 3.32 -15.64
C PHE A 115 10.18 1.99 -16.28
N LYS A 116 10.35 0.91 -15.52
CA LYS A 116 9.93 -0.44 -15.91
C LYS A 116 8.56 -0.74 -15.33
N LEU A 117 7.57 -0.98 -16.20
CA LEU A 117 6.24 -1.41 -15.82
C LEU A 117 6.24 -2.93 -15.77
N ILE A 118 6.29 -3.48 -14.55
CA ILE A 118 6.35 -4.92 -14.32
C ILE A 118 4.96 -5.53 -14.44
N GLY A 119 3.91 -4.82 -14.04
CA GLY A 119 2.56 -5.30 -14.27
C GLY A 119 1.48 -4.35 -13.77
N TYR A 120 0.24 -4.63 -14.13
CA TYR A 120 -0.91 -3.88 -13.66
C TYR A 120 -2.18 -4.71 -13.67
N CYS A 121 -3.16 -4.27 -12.89
CA CYS A 121 -4.55 -4.71 -12.97
C CYS A 121 -5.47 -3.53 -12.64
N ILE A 122 -6.41 -3.23 -13.54
CA ILE A 122 -7.39 -2.16 -13.37
C ILE A 122 -8.72 -2.79 -12.94
N MET A 123 -9.14 -2.51 -11.71
CA MET A 123 -10.41 -2.94 -11.14
C MET A 123 -11.46 -1.83 -11.33
N ASP A 124 -12.73 -2.09 -11.04
CA ASP A 124 -13.79 -1.08 -11.27
C ASP A 124 -13.71 0.13 -10.33
N ASN A 125 -13.11 -0.02 -9.14
CA ASN A 125 -12.99 1.07 -8.16
C ASN A 125 -11.56 1.33 -7.66
N HIS A 126 -10.55 0.63 -8.22
CA HIS A 126 -9.16 0.85 -7.87
C HIS A 126 -8.21 0.30 -8.93
N ILE A 127 -6.96 0.70 -8.84
CA ILE A 127 -5.87 0.18 -9.68
C ILE A 127 -4.80 -0.47 -8.82
N HIS A 128 -4.15 -1.48 -9.42
CA HIS A 128 -2.88 -2.02 -8.96
C HIS A 128 -1.82 -1.82 -10.04
N LEU A 129 -0.66 -1.30 -9.65
CA LEU A 129 0.52 -1.17 -10.52
C LEU A 129 1.72 -1.83 -9.84
N VAL A 130 2.60 -2.44 -10.61
CA VAL A 130 3.91 -2.91 -10.17
C VAL A 130 4.94 -2.18 -11.02
N ILE A 131 5.64 -1.23 -10.42
CA ILE A 131 6.58 -0.34 -11.11
C ILE A 131 7.96 -0.54 -10.50
N HIS A 132 8.96 -0.76 -11.34
CA HIS A 132 10.36 -0.75 -10.95
C HIS A 132 11.00 0.58 -11.40
N THR A 133 11.51 1.33 -10.43
CA THR A 133 12.28 2.56 -10.67
C THR A 133 13.67 2.22 -11.15
N VAL A 134 14.26 3.08 -11.97
CA VAL A 134 15.63 2.92 -12.49
C VAL A 134 16.47 4.16 -12.13
N GLU A 135 17.79 4.02 -12.14
CA GLU A 135 18.74 5.06 -11.69
C GLU A 135 18.56 6.42 -12.39
N ASP A 136 18.37 6.43 -13.71
CA ASP A 136 18.17 7.61 -14.55
C ASP A 136 16.68 8.01 -14.71
N GLY A 137 15.79 7.28 -14.03
CA GLY A 137 14.35 7.47 -14.06
C GLY A 137 13.84 8.45 -13.00
N ALA A 138 12.56 8.80 -13.09
CA ALA A 138 11.94 9.64 -12.07
C ALA A 138 11.60 8.84 -10.80
N PRO A 139 11.58 9.49 -9.62
CA PRO A 139 11.16 8.83 -8.38
C PRO A 139 9.69 8.41 -8.46
N ILE A 140 9.35 7.32 -7.78
CA ILE A 140 8.02 6.70 -7.81
C ILE A 140 6.86 7.68 -7.52
N SER A 141 7.10 8.68 -6.66
CA SER A 141 6.08 9.68 -6.34
C SER A 141 5.72 10.57 -7.53
N ARG A 142 6.69 10.93 -8.39
CA ARG A 142 6.46 11.74 -9.58
C ARG A 142 5.71 10.95 -10.65
N ILE A 143 6.11 9.70 -10.86
CA ILE A 143 5.44 8.77 -11.80
C ILE A 143 3.96 8.64 -11.43
N VAL A 144 3.66 8.26 -10.18
CA VAL A 144 2.28 8.04 -9.74
C VAL A 144 1.49 9.35 -9.65
N GLN A 145 2.12 10.47 -9.28
CA GLN A 145 1.48 11.78 -9.31
C GLN A 145 0.99 12.12 -10.71
N TYR A 146 1.83 11.94 -11.73
CA TYR A 146 1.45 12.21 -13.11
C TYR A 146 0.30 11.32 -13.57
N ILE A 147 0.42 9.99 -13.40
CA ILE A 147 -0.61 9.03 -13.81
C ILE A 147 -1.96 9.40 -13.19
N LYS A 148 -1.98 9.63 -11.87
CA LYS A 148 -3.21 9.96 -11.15
C LYS A 148 -3.79 11.31 -11.56
N ALA A 149 -2.95 12.33 -11.71
CA ALA A 149 -3.41 13.68 -12.06
C ALA A 149 -3.99 13.71 -13.48
N ARG A 150 -3.27 13.18 -14.47
CA ARG A 150 -3.72 13.14 -15.86
C ARG A 150 -4.99 12.33 -16.04
N PHE A 151 -5.10 11.19 -15.35
CA PHE A 151 -6.30 10.39 -15.40
C PHE A 151 -7.51 11.11 -14.79
N ALA A 152 -7.35 11.70 -13.61
CA ALA A 152 -8.44 12.44 -12.96
C ALA A 152 -8.92 13.63 -13.81
N GLU A 153 -7.98 14.39 -14.39
CA GLU A 153 -8.28 15.51 -15.28
C GLU A 153 -9.04 15.05 -16.53
N MET A 154 -8.55 14.01 -17.22
CA MET A 154 -9.21 13.47 -18.41
C MET A 154 -10.59 12.91 -18.10
N TYR A 155 -10.73 12.11 -17.03
CA TYR A 155 -12.01 11.54 -16.64
C TYR A 155 -13.03 12.64 -16.36
N ASN A 156 -12.67 13.62 -15.53
CA ASN A 156 -13.55 14.74 -15.19
C ASN A 156 -13.96 15.54 -16.43
N LYS A 157 -13.03 15.78 -17.37
CA LYS A 157 -13.32 16.46 -18.64
C LYS A 157 -14.32 15.67 -19.50
N ILE A 158 -14.12 14.35 -19.66
CA ILE A 158 -14.95 13.50 -20.53
C ILE A 158 -16.35 13.28 -19.92
N THR A 159 -16.45 13.18 -18.59
CA THR A 159 -17.73 12.91 -17.90
C THR A 159 -18.44 14.18 -17.40
N GLY A 160 -17.90 15.37 -17.65
CA GLY A 160 -18.42 16.63 -17.11
C GLY A 160 -18.43 16.71 -15.57
N ARG A 161 -17.63 15.88 -14.88
CA ARG A 161 -17.57 15.85 -13.41
C ARG A 161 -16.60 16.88 -12.88
N THR A 162 -16.86 17.34 -11.65
CA THR A 162 -15.93 18.13 -10.86
C THR A 162 -15.53 17.39 -9.59
N GLY A 163 -14.47 17.85 -8.93
CA GLY A 163 -13.99 17.29 -7.68
C GLY A 163 -13.02 16.10 -7.81
N PRO A 164 -12.61 15.52 -6.67
CA PRO A 164 -11.61 14.48 -6.62
C PRO A 164 -12.07 13.18 -7.29
N PHE A 165 -11.18 12.57 -8.08
CA PHE A 165 -11.34 11.22 -8.60
C PHE A 165 -10.77 10.17 -7.65
N TRP A 166 -9.60 10.45 -7.07
CA TRP A 166 -8.89 9.53 -6.18
C TRP A 166 -9.22 9.82 -4.72
N ASN A 167 -9.45 8.77 -3.94
CA ASN A 167 -9.85 8.90 -2.54
C ASN A 167 -8.71 9.38 -1.63
N GLU A 168 -7.52 8.79 -1.80
CA GLU A 168 -6.35 9.10 -0.98
C GLU A 168 -5.06 9.20 -1.83
N ARG A 169 -3.94 9.53 -1.18
CA ARG A 169 -2.62 9.27 -1.77
C ARG A 169 -2.48 7.77 -2.04
N TYR A 170 -1.69 7.40 -3.03
CA TYR A 170 -1.44 5.98 -3.31
C TYR A 170 -0.82 5.26 -2.09
N LYS A 171 -1.13 3.98 -1.96
CA LYS A 171 -0.45 3.06 -1.04
C LYS A 171 0.65 2.33 -1.80
N ASP A 172 1.74 2.03 -1.13
CA ASP A 172 2.89 1.34 -1.69
C ASP A 172 3.47 0.29 -0.73
N SER A 173 3.94 -0.82 -1.28
CA SER A 173 4.87 -1.75 -0.64
C SER A 173 6.05 -2.02 -1.57
N ILE A 174 7.23 -2.27 -0.99
CA ILE A 174 8.46 -2.53 -1.75
C ILE A 174 8.72 -4.03 -1.76
N VAL A 175 8.83 -4.61 -2.96
CA VAL A 175 9.00 -6.05 -3.18
C VAL A 175 10.29 -6.55 -2.53
N GLN A 176 11.38 -5.80 -2.66
CA GLN A 176 12.69 -6.13 -2.10
C GLN A 176 12.69 -6.17 -0.56
N PHE A 177 11.71 -5.54 0.11
CA PHE A 177 11.60 -5.55 1.58
C PHE A 177 10.76 -6.72 2.10
N ALA A 178 10.17 -7.54 1.23
CA ALA A 178 9.57 -8.79 1.64
C ALA A 178 10.65 -9.79 2.09
N ARG A 179 10.29 -10.74 2.97
CA ARG A 179 11.19 -11.79 3.46
C ARG A 179 11.91 -12.52 2.32
N ASN A 180 11.22 -12.72 1.20
CA ASN A 180 11.80 -13.22 -0.03
C ASN A 180 11.17 -12.46 -1.20
N GLY A 181 11.87 -11.43 -1.69
CA GLY A 181 11.39 -10.58 -2.78
C GLY A 181 11.16 -11.35 -4.09
N PHE A 182 11.98 -12.37 -4.36
CA PHE A 182 11.87 -13.22 -5.55
C PHE A 182 10.52 -13.93 -5.61
N HIS A 183 10.21 -14.74 -4.60
CA HIS A 183 8.92 -15.44 -4.54
C HIS A 183 7.75 -14.48 -4.35
N TYR A 184 7.95 -13.39 -3.60
CA TYR A 184 6.90 -12.41 -3.36
C TYR A 184 6.43 -11.73 -4.64
N LEU A 185 7.34 -11.33 -5.55
CA LEU A 185 6.95 -10.72 -6.81
C LEU A 185 6.14 -11.67 -7.69
N LEU A 186 6.61 -12.92 -7.84
CA LEU A 186 5.95 -13.90 -8.70
C LEU A 186 4.56 -14.26 -8.16
N TRP A 187 4.42 -14.36 -6.84
CA TRP A 187 3.12 -14.48 -6.19
C TRP A 187 2.25 -13.22 -6.36
N LEU A 188 2.84 -12.02 -6.26
CA LEU A 188 2.13 -10.75 -6.38
C LEU A 188 1.51 -10.57 -7.77
N LEU A 189 2.18 -10.97 -8.84
CA LEU A 189 1.65 -10.92 -10.20
C LEU A 189 0.38 -11.77 -10.34
N TRP A 190 0.38 -12.99 -9.80
CA TRP A 190 -0.82 -13.81 -9.73
C TRP A 190 -1.87 -13.26 -8.78
N TYR A 191 -1.48 -12.66 -7.65
CA TYR A 191 -2.41 -11.95 -6.78
C TYR A 191 -3.17 -10.86 -7.55
N LEU A 192 -2.47 -10.01 -8.31
CA LEU A 192 -3.08 -9.00 -9.18
C LEU A 192 -4.07 -9.66 -10.16
N ALA A 193 -3.61 -10.67 -10.90
CA ALA A 193 -4.39 -11.37 -11.92
C ALA A 193 -5.68 -12.01 -11.39
N TYR A 194 -5.67 -12.51 -10.15
CA TYR A 194 -6.85 -13.10 -9.50
C TYR A 194 -7.76 -12.08 -8.80
N ASN A 195 -7.40 -10.80 -8.69
CA ASN A 195 -8.30 -9.80 -8.07
C ASN A 195 -9.66 -9.69 -8.81
N PRO A 196 -9.71 -9.57 -10.16
CA PRO A 196 -10.96 -9.58 -10.92
C PRO A 196 -11.81 -10.83 -10.66
N VAL A 197 -11.18 -12.01 -10.64
CA VAL A 197 -11.86 -13.30 -10.38
C VAL A 197 -12.47 -13.31 -8.98
N ARG A 198 -11.70 -12.90 -7.97
CA ARG A 198 -12.17 -12.79 -6.57
C ARG A 198 -13.30 -11.79 -6.39
N LYS A 199 -13.40 -10.80 -7.26
CA LYS A 199 -14.49 -9.82 -7.30
C LYS A 199 -15.61 -10.19 -8.26
N ARG A 200 -15.57 -11.42 -8.82
CA ARG A 200 -16.58 -11.97 -9.74
C ARG A 200 -16.77 -11.11 -10.99
N MET A 201 -15.72 -10.41 -11.42
CA MET A 201 -15.71 -9.63 -12.66
C MET A 201 -15.48 -10.52 -13.88
N CYS A 202 -14.80 -11.66 -13.70
CA CYS A 202 -14.54 -12.66 -14.73
C CYS A 202 -14.36 -14.06 -14.11
N GLY A 203 -14.42 -15.11 -14.94
CA GLY A 203 -14.26 -16.50 -14.49
C GLY A 203 -12.80 -16.97 -14.41
N SER A 204 -11.89 -16.30 -15.11
CA SER A 204 -10.46 -16.63 -15.15
C SER A 204 -9.60 -15.37 -15.25
N PRO A 205 -8.37 -15.35 -14.68
CA PRO A 205 -7.47 -14.21 -14.79
C PRO A 205 -7.19 -13.77 -16.23
N LEU A 206 -7.22 -14.72 -17.18
CA LEU A 206 -6.96 -14.46 -18.60
C LEU A 206 -8.10 -13.74 -19.32
N GLN A 207 -9.31 -13.75 -18.74
CA GLN A 207 -10.48 -13.09 -19.31
C GLN A 207 -10.52 -11.58 -19.00
N HIS A 208 -9.75 -11.11 -18.02
CA HIS A 208 -9.73 -9.70 -17.66
C HIS A 208 -8.74 -8.92 -18.53
N ARG A 209 -9.23 -8.33 -19.62
CA ARG A 209 -8.43 -7.57 -20.60
C ARG A 209 -7.53 -6.49 -19.98
N TYR A 210 -7.96 -5.88 -18.88
CA TYR A 210 -7.22 -4.79 -18.23
C TYR A 210 -6.32 -5.28 -17.08
N SER A 211 -5.68 -6.44 -17.30
CA SER A 211 -4.64 -7.06 -16.48
C SER A 211 -3.47 -7.43 -17.38
N SER A 212 -2.24 -7.28 -16.89
CA SER A 212 -1.03 -7.56 -17.65
C SER A 212 -0.54 -9.01 -17.57
N ILE A 213 -1.29 -9.92 -16.95
CA ILE A 213 -0.80 -11.28 -16.66
C ILE A 213 -0.46 -12.08 -17.93
N VAL A 214 -1.18 -11.84 -19.02
CA VAL A 214 -0.98 -12.54 -20.31
C VAL A 214 0.44 -12.30 -20.85
N ALA A 215 1.04 -11.13 -20.59
CA ALA A 215 2.43 -10.82 -20.96
C ALA A 215 3.50 -11.68 -20.25
N TYR A 216 3.11 -12.54 -19.32
CA TYR A 216 3.97 -13.53 -18.67
C TYR A 216 3.74 -14.97 -19.18
N LEU A 217 2.76 -15.15 -20.05
CA LEU A 217 2.32 -16.44 -20.59
C LEU A 217 2.49 -16.53 -22.10
N GLU A 218 2.42 -15.39 -22.79
CA GLU A 218 2.61 -15.22 -24.23
C GLU A 218 3.69 -14.16 -24.46
N GLU A 219 4.69 -14.48 -25.31
CA GLU A 219 5.91 -13.67 -25.46
C GLU A 219 5.60 -12.30 -26.12
N ASP A 220 4.72 -12.29 -27.11
CA ASP A 220 4.34 -11.12 -27.89
C ASP A 220 2.94 -10.59 -27.52
N ALA A 221 2.51 -10.81 -26.27
CA ALA A 221 1.18 -10.39 -25.83
C ALA A 221 1.01 -8.86 -25.91
N ASP A 222 0.01 -8.40 -26.67
CA ASP A 222 -0.40 -7.01 -26.64
C ASP A 222 -1.43 -6.77 -25.53
N VAL A 223 -0.97 -6.11 -24.46
CA VAL A 223 -1.84 -5.63 -23.36
C VAL A 223 -2.07 -4.12 -23.42
N GLY A 224 -1.63 -3.43 -24.48
CA GLY A 224 -1.79 -2.00 -24.71
C GLY A 224 -0.71 -1.10 -24.09
N VAL A 225 0.15 -1.64 -23.22
CA VAL A 225 1.36 -0.97 -22.74
C VAL A 225 2.49 -2.00 -22.60
N PRO A 226 3.71 -1.72 -23.09
CA PRO A 226 4.82 -2.67 -22.97
C PRO A 226 5.11 -3.02 -21.51
N ILE A 227 5.18 -4.33 -21.23
CA ILE A 227 5.52 -4.89 -19.92
C ILE A 227 6.98 -5.27 -19.90
N ASP A 228 7.71 -4.80 -18.89
CA ASP A 228 9.12 -5.15 -18.69
C ASP A 228 9.21 -6.36 -17.74
N HIS A 229 9.80 -7.45 -18.23
CA HIS A 229 10.03 -8.61 -17.37
C HIS A 229 11.11 -8.31 -16.32
N HIS A 230 10.72 -8.35 -15.05
CA HIS A 230 11.64 -8.21 -13.92
C HIS A 230 12.71 -9.31 -13.92
N GLU A 231 13.90 -9.02 -13.39
CA GLU A 231 14.99 -9.99 -13.28
C GLU A 231 14.60 -11.30 -12.56
N TYR A 232 13.59 -11.24 -11.69
CA TYR A 232 13.08 -12.41 -10.97
C TYR A 232 12.30 -13.36 -11.89
N PHE A 233 11.56 -12.83 -12.86
CA PHE A 233 10.95 -13.67 -13.89
C PHE A 233 12.03 -14.21 -14.83
N ILE A 234 12.99 -13.38 -15.24
CA ILE A 234 14.10 -13.78 -16.12
C ILE A 234 14.87 -14.96 -15.51
N LYS A 235 15.17 -14.92 -14.20
CA LYS A 235 15.85 -16.00 -13.45
C LYS A 235 15.10 -17.34 -13.42
N LEU A 236 13.83 -17.40 -13.83
CA LEU A 236 13.10 -18.68 -13.90
C LEU A 236 13.63 -19.60 -15.00
N GLY A 237 14.19 -19.09 -16.10
CA GLY A 237 14.55 -19.93 -17.24
C GLY A 237 15.27 -19.17 -18.36
N LYS A 238 15.97 -19.91 -19.21
CA LYS A 238 16.76 -19.36 -20.32
C LYS A 238 15.84 -18.85 -21.43
N THR A 239 14.80 -19.60 -21.76
CA THR A 239 13.80 -19.24 -22.78
C THR A 239 12.52 -18.70 -22.15
N PHE A 240 11.72 -17.95 -22.93
CA PHE A 240 10.41 -17.49 -22.46
C PHE A 240 9.51 -18.67 -22.06
N ALA A 241 9.46 -19.73 -22.88
CA ALA A 241 8.69 -20.94 -22.60
C ALA A 241 9.07 -21.60 -21.26
N GLU A 242 10.37 -21.70 -20.94
CA GLU A 242 10.82 -22.21 -19.64
C GLU A 242 10.36 -21.32 -18.48
N ARG A 243 10.45 -19.99 -18.65
CA ARG A 243 10.02 -19.01 -17.65
C ARG A 243 8.52 -19.10 -17.40
N ALA A 244 7.72 -19.07 -18.46
CA ALA A 244 6.26 -19.19 -18.39
C ALA A 244 5.85 -20.51 -17.71
N LYS A 245 6.45 -21.64 -18.10
CA LYS A 245 6.18 -22.95 -17.48
C LYS A 245 6.44 -22.95 -15.96
N LYS A 246 7.57 -22.41 -15.51
CA LYS A 246 7.87 -22.31 -14.07
C LYS A 246 7.01 -21.27 -13.37
N PHE A 247 6.65 -20.18 -14.06
CA PHE A 247 5.78 -19.15 -13.52
C PHE A 247 4.38 -19.67 -13.23
N MET A 248 3.86 -20.61 -14.03
CA MET A 248 2.58 -21.30 -13.77
C MET A 248 2.56 -22.08 -12.45
N GLN A 249 3.71 -22.52 -11.94
CA GLN A 249 3.77 -23.16 -10.61
C GLN A 249 3.37 -22.20 -9.48
N TYR A 250 3.59 -20.89 -9.65
CA TYR A 250 3.13 -19.88 -8.71
C TYR A 250 1.62 -19.65 -8.79
N GLU A 251 1.02 -19.86 -9.96
CA GLU A 251 -0.44 -19.87 -10.09
C GLU A 251 -1.03 -21.01 -9.27
N GLU A 252 -0.50 -22.22 -9.46
CA GLU A 252 -0.98 -23.40 -8.76
C GLU A 252 -0.86 -23.21 -7.24
N ALA A 253 0.29 -22.71 -6.77
CA ALA A 253 0.51 -22.38 -5.37
C ALA A 253 -0.47 -21.29 -4.87
N TYR A 254 -0.73 -20.26 -5.69
CA TYR A 254 -1.71 -19.22 -5.37
C TYR A 254 -3.11 -19.81 -5.22
N ARG A 255 -3.56 -20.63 -6.17
CA ARG A 255 -4.87 -21.28 -6.16
C ARG A 255 -5.03 -22.21 -4.96
N LYS A 256 -4.03 -23.04 -4.63
CA LYS A 256 -4.05 -23.91 -3.44
C LYS A 256 -4.18 -23.10 -2.15
N ARG A 257 -3.43 -22.00 -2.03
CA ARG A 257 -3.56 -21.11 -0.87
C ARG A 257 -4.93 -20.45 -0.82
N TYR A 258 -5.46 -20.06 -1.98
CA TYR A 258 -6.76 -19.41 -2.09
C TYR A 258 -7.91 -20.37 -1.75
N SER A 259 -7.89 -21.60 -2.26
CA SER A 259 -8.90 -22.63 -1.95
C SER A 259 -8.95 -22.91 -0.46
N LEU A 260 -7.77 -23.06 0.18
CA LEU A 260 -7.70 -23.19 1.63
C LEU A 260 -8.44 -22.03 2.30
N VAL A 261 -8.16 -20.77 1.96
CA VAL A 261 -8.81 -19.61 2.62
C VAL A 261 -10.33 -19.55 2.38
N VAL A 262 -10.82 -19.94 1.20
CA VAL A 262 -12.26 -19.87 0.85
C VAL A 262 -13.05 -20.99 1.51
N GLU A 263 -12.48 -22.17 1.71
CA GLU A 263 -13.15 -23.30 2.38
C GLU A 263 -13.44 -23.05 3.88
N TRP A 264 -12.85 -22.02 4.49
CA TRP A 264 -13.10 -21.60 5.88
C TRP A 264 -14.08 -20.42 6.04
N VAL A 265 -14.74 -19.98 4.96
CA VAL A 265 -15.70 -18.85 4.95
C VAL A 265 -17.07 -19.35 4.52
#